data_AF-A0AAW9BWH6-F1
#
_entry.id   AF-A0AAW9BWH6-F1
#
_cell.length_a   1.000
_cell.length_b   1.000
_cell.length_c   1.000
_cell.angle_alpha   90.00
_cell.angle_beta   90.00
_cell.angle_gamma   90.00
#
_symmetry.space_group_name_H-M   'P 1'
#
loop_
_entity.id
_entity.type
_entity.pdbx_description
1 polymer ?
#
loop_
_entity_poly.entity_id
_entity_poly.type
_entity_poly.pdbx_seq_one_letter_code
_entity_poly.pdbx_strand_id
1 'polypeptide(L)' 'SRITLVRSPMMLGQQTSHGWRDLIFDVSGGGATPAKHVMQYTGVSYPLNPSMAPTATPEQISGVRLFSDGISPVREGVRL' A
#
# COMPACT_ATOMS: atom_id res chain seq x y z
N SER A 1 -0.46 12.04 -8.51
CA SER A 1 -0.63 10.68 -9.06
C SER A 1 -1.71 9.92 -8.30
N ARG A 2 -2.45 9.00 -8.95
CA ARG A 2 -3.48 8.15 -8.31
C ARG A 2 -3.02 6.68 -8.34
N ILE A 3 -3.07 6.00 -7.20
CA ILE A 3 -2.77 4.57 -7.08
C ILE A 3 -4.07 3.78 -7.28
N THR A 4 -4.04 2.69 -8.05
CA THR A 4 -5.18 1.80 -8.29
C THR A 4 -5.20 0.62 -7.31
N LEU A 5 -6.31 -0.13 -7.27
CA LEU A 5 -6.45 -1.36 -6.48
C LEU A 5 -6.21 -1.19 -4.96
N VAL A 6 -6.39 0.04 -4.45
CA VAL A 6 -6.26 0.33 -3.02
C VAL A 6 -7.42 -0.30 -2.25
N ARG A 7 -7.09 -1.15 -1.28
CA ARG A 7 -8.04 -1.77 -0.34
C ARG A 7 -7.64 -1.39 1.07
N SER A 8 -8.61 -1.03 1.90
CA SER A 8 -8.41 -0.80 3.33
C SER A 8 -8.65 -2.10 4.12
N PRO A 9 -7.91 -2.33 5.22
CA PRO A 9 -6.75 -1.55 5.66
C PRO A 9 -5.53 -1.82 4.77
N MET A 10 -4.60 -0.87 4.74
CA MET A 10 -3.27 -1.07 4.14
C MET A 10 -2.21 -0.99 5.24
N MET A 11 -1.01 -1.54 5.00
CA MET A 11 0.06 -1.54 6.01
C MET A 11 1.19 -0.59 5.61
N LEU A 12 1.95 -0.13 6.60
CA LEU A 12 3.23 0.51 6.36
C LEU A 12 4.35 -0.54 6.26
N GLY A 13 5.36 -0.24 5.46
CA GLY A 13 6.60 -0.98 5.44
C GLY A 13 7.49 -0.62 6.62
N GLN A 14 8.44 -1.51 6.93
CA GLN A 14 9.49 -1.25 7.93
C GLN A 14 10.50 -0.20 7.44
N GLN A 15 10.74 -0.15 6.14
CA GLN A 15 11.74 0.70 5.51
C GLN A 15 11.17 2.03 5.05
N THR A 16 12.08 2.97 4.79
CA THR A 16 11.78 4.25 4.15
C THR A 16 12.59 4.41 2.88
N SER A 17 11.95 4.90 1.82
CA SER A 17 12.57 5.25 0.55
C SER A 17 12.45 6.75 0.32
N HIS A 18 13.59 7.44 0.17
CA HIS A 18 13.67 8.90 0.05
C HIS A 18 12.89 9.66 1.15
N GLY A 19 13.04 9.22 2.41
CA GLY A 19 12.40 9.84 3.57
C GLY A 19 10.92 9.51 3.77
N TRP A 20 10.29 8.78 2.84
CA TRP A 20 8.91 8.33 2.95
C TRP A 20 8.84 6.86 3.33
N ARG A 21 7.86 6.48 4.16
CA ARG A 21 7.63 5.07 4.53
C ARG A 21 7.21 4.26 3.30
N ASP A 22 7.76 3.07 3.11
CA ASP A 22 7.22 2.16 2.10
C ASP A 22 5.76 1.82 2.45
N LEU A 23 4.94 1.55 1.43
CA LEU A 23 3.54 1.16 1.61
C LEU A 23 3.36 -0.30 1.22
N ILE A 24 2.53 -1.04 1.96
CA ILE A 24 2.24 -2.44 1.68
C ILE A 24 0.75 -2.58 1.35
N PHE A 25 0.48 -3.13 0.17
CA PHE A 25 -0.89 -3.36 -0.31
C PHE A 25 -1.18 -4.84 -0.47
N ASP A 26 -2.38 -5.25 -0.06
CA ASP A 26 -2.94 -6.55 -0.40
C ASP A 26 -3.50 -6.51 -1.82
N VAL A 27 -2.94 -7.34 -2.70
CA VAL A 27 -3.39 -7.50 -4.09
C VAL A 27 -4.06 -8.85 -4.24
N SER A 28 -5.27 -8.86 -4.78
CA SER A 28 -6.05 -10.08 -5.06
C SER A 28 -7.12 -9.82 -6.13
N GLY A 29 -7.60 -10.90 -6.74
CA GLY A 29 -8.62 -10.87 -7.80
C GLY A 29 -8.06 -11.08 -9.21
N GLY A 30 -8.94 -11.16 -10.21
CA GLY A 30 -8.53 -11.30 -11.62
C GLY A 30 -7.79 -12.60 -11.96
N GLY A 31 -7.89 -13.63 -11.12
CA GLY A 31 -7.19 -14.91 -11.28
C GLY A 31 -5.75 -14.93 -10.76
N ALA A 32 -5.23 -13.81 -10.25
CA ALA A 32 -3.89 -13.75 -9.66
C ALA A 32 -3.87 -14.34 -8.24
N THR A 33 -2.76 -15.00 -7.89
CA THR A 33 -2.49 -15.45 -6.52
C THR A 33 -2.43 -14.25 -5.57
N PRO A 34 -3.22 -14.23 -4.48
CA PRO A 34 -3.18 -13.14 -3.53
C PRO A 34 -1.79 -12.95 -2.91
N ALA A 35 -1.30 -11.71 -2.88
CA ALA A 35 0.01 -11.39 -2.30
C ALA A 35 0.04 -9.97 -1.72
N LYS A 36 1.00 -9.73 -0.82
CA LYS A 36 1.34 -8.40 -0.33
C LYS A 36 2.41 -7.80 -1.22
N HIS A 37 2.23 -6.58 -1.68
CA HIS A 37 3.20 -5.90 -2.55
C HIS A 37 3.79 -4.67 -1.88
N VAL A 38 5.09 -4.48 -2.05
CA VAL A 38 5.83 -3.34 -1.49
C VAL A 38 5.91 -2.20 -2.50
N MET A 39 5.40 -1.04 -2.09
CA MET A 39 5.38 0.19 -2.87
C MET A 39 6.40 1.14 -2.28
N GLN A 40 7.57 1.22 -2.92
CA GLN A 40 8.65 2.11 -2.51
C GLN A 40 8.48 3.49 -3.15
N TYR A 41 8.68 4.54 -2.38
CA TYR A 41 8.64 5.90 -2.92
C TYR A 41 9.90 6.16 -3.76
N THR A 42 9.70 6.54 -5.02
CA THR A 42 10.80 6.69 -6.00
C THR A 42 11.58 8.01 -5.88
N GLY A 43 11.20 8.88 -4.94
CA GLY A 43 11.66 10.27 -4.89
C GLY A 43 10.70 11.25 -5.57
N VAL A 44 9.74 10.74 -6.34
CA VAL A 44 8.67 11.54 -6.99
C VAL A 44 7.29 11.05 -6.59
N SER A 45 7.04 9.74 -6.71
CA SER A 45 5.77 9.13 -6.33
C SER A 45 5.95 7.66 -5.94
N TYR A 46 4.91 7.06 -5.37
CA TYR A 46 4.78 5.61 -5.36
C TYR A 46 4.41 5.09 -6.75
N PRO A 47 4.65 3.80 -7.05
CA PRO A 47 4.11 3.16 -8.25
C PRO A 47 2.59 3.31 -8.33
N LEU A 48 2.03 3.29 -9.54
CA LEU A 48 0.59 3.54 -9.72
C LEU A 48 -0.27 2.28 -9.54
N ASN A 49 0.31 1.09 -9.75
CA ASN A 49 -0.41 -0.18 -9.68
C ASN A 49 0.37 -1.17 -8.78
N PRO A 50 -0.18 -1.51 -7.60
CA PRO A 50 0.46 -2.47 -6.70
C PRO A 50 0.68 -3.85 -7.31
N SER A 51 -0.13 -4.30 -8.27
CA SER A 51 0.03 -5.63 -8.88
C SER A 51 1.28 -5.77 -9.74
N MET A 52 1.93 -4.64 -10.09
CA MET A 52 3.18 -4.61 -10.85
C MET A 52 4.40 -4.41 -9.95
N ALA A 53 4.20 -4.14 -8.66
CA ALA A 53 5.29 -3.98 -7.72
C ALA A 53 5.81 -5.34 -7.23
N PRO A 54 7.01 -5.42 -6.63
CA PRO A 54 7.50 -6.67 -6.05
C PRO A 54 6.62 -7.16 -4.89
N THR A 55 6.57 -8.47 -4.69
CA THR A 55 5.99 -9.07 -3.48
C THR A 55 6.82 -8.67 -2.26
N ALA A 56 6.17 -8.24 -1.19
CA ALA A 56 6.81 -7.89 0.07
C ALA A 56 7.28 -9.14 0.81
N THR A 57 8.49 -9.10 1.36
CA THR A 57 8.96 -10.12 2.30
C THR A 57 8.37 -9.88 3.70
N PRO A 58 8.32 -10.90 4.58
CA PRO A 58 7.82 -10.73 5.95
C PRO A 58 8.52 -9.60 6.72
N GLU A 59 9.82 -9.43 6.52
CA GLU A 59 10.65 -8.42 7.20
C GLU A 59 10.38 -7.00 6.70
N GLN A 60 9.81 -6.85 5.51
CA GLN A 60 9.42 -5.55 4.96
C GLN A 60 8.09 -5.05 5.54
N ILE A 61 7.26 -5.94 6.11
CA ILE A 61 5.93 -5.61 6.58
C ILE A 61 5.98 -5.15 8.04
N SER A 62 5.48 -3.95 8.32
CA SER A 62 5.29 -3.50 9.70
C SER A 62 3.94 -3.92 10.27
N GLY A 63 3.83 -3.89 11.60
CA GLY A 63 2.56 -4.08 12.29
C GLY A 63 1.60 -2.90 12.19
N VAL A 64 2.02 -1.77 11.62
CA VAL A 64 1.22 -0.55 11.53
C VAL A 64 0.25 -0.65 10.36
N ARG A 65 -1.05 -0.52 10.67
CA ARG A 65 -2.16 -0.57 9.70
C ARG A 65 -2.88 0.77 9.64
N LEU A 66 -3.06 1.28 8.43
CA LEU A 66 -3.80 2.50 8.16
C LEU A 66 -5.26 2.15 7.79
N PHE A 67 -6.20 2.98 8.25
CA PHE A 67 -7.64 2.82 7.99
C PHE A 67 -8.22 1.49 8.53
N SER A 68 -7.72 1.05 9.70
CA SER A 68 -8.14 -0.20 10.36
C SER A 68 -9.59 -0.15 10.86
N ASP A 69 -10.10 1.05 11.12
CA ASP A 69 -11.50 1.35 11.45
C ASP A 69 -12.44 1.27 10.23
N GLY A 70 -11.89 1.07 9.03
CA GLY A 70 -12.65 1.06 7.79
C GLY A 70 -13.09 2.44 7.32
N ILE A 71 -12.64 3.52 7.98
CA ILE A 71 -12.84 4.90 7.55
C ILE A 71 -11.66 5.23 6.64
N SER A 72 -11.94 5.40 5.35
CA SER A 72 -10.92 5.82 4.38
C SER A 72 -11.44 6.98 3.55
N PRO A 73 -10.55 7.78 2.95
CA PRO A 73 -10.96 8.89 2.08
C PRO A 73 -11.88 8.48 0.93
N VAL A 74 -11.83 7.21 0.50
CA VAL A 74 -12.71 6.67 -0.55
C VAL A 74 -14.14 6.47 -0.04
N ARG A 75 -14.32 6.16 1.26
CA ARG A 75 -15.62 5.90 1.87
C ARG A 75 -16.29 7.14 2.43
N GLU A 76 -15.55 7.99 3.13
CA GLU A 76 -16.13 9.15 3.83
C GLU A 76 -15.61 10.51 3.31
N GLY A 77 -14.79 10.51 2.26
CA GLY A 77 -14.07 11.70 1.80
C GLY A 77 -12.93 12.07 2.75
N VAL A 78 -12.06 13.00 2.34
CA VAL A 78 -11.14 13.66 3.27
C VAL A 78 -11.94 14.74 3.99
N ARG A 79 -12.14 14.61 5.30
CA ARG A 79 -12.54 15.74 6.15
C ARG A 79 -11.26 16.42 6.64
N LEU A 80 -11.03 17.65 6.19
CA LEU A 80 -10.00 18.55 6.71
C LEU A 80 -10.57 19.35 7.88
#